data_AF-A0A8J8JUZ7-F1
#
_entry.id   AF-A0A8J8JUZ7-F1
#
_cell.length_a   1.000
_cell.length_b   1.000
_cell.length_c   1.000
_cell.angle_alpha   90.00
_cell.angle_beta   90.00
_cell.angle_gamma   90.00
#
_symmetry.space_group_name_H-M   'P 1'
#
loop_
_entity.id
_entity.type
_entity.pdbx_description
1 polymer ?
#
loop_
_entity_poly.entity_id
_entity_poly.type
_entity_poly.pdbx_seq_one_letter_code
_entity_poly.pdbx_strand_id
1 'polypeptide(L)'
;MDIDELFAFYREEFIPAYSDLVGYIGDKPQQMLIELENVLSHISQQFNPETDAQTKDKNVDKAYNHLVRVTLDCYKLLWVNLYEQLKRIEEDDSIRKLGLNISESDFLMKSQELRILAQEARRKEMVSVGLNPLASIDLYKEVVRKGYELIDSIDENKIKEIKSLKGFISSKEFITGMVIGVFAGLISGYILSFV
;
A
#
# COMPACT_ATOMS: atom_id res chain seq x y z
N MET A 1 -9.86 18.45 24.62
CA MET A 1 -8.86 17.36 24.70
C MET A 1 -7.81 17.78 25.71
N ASP A 2 -7.30 16.88 26.54
CA ASP A 2 -6.09 17.19 27.33
C ASP A 2 -4.81 16.79 26.56
N ILE A 3 -3.69 17.43 26.92
CA ILE A 3 -2.38 17.12 26.33
C ILE A 3 -1.95 15.67 26.61
N ASP A 4 -2.36 15.11 27.74
CA ASP A 4 -2.08 13.70 28.08
C ASP A 4 -2.83 12.74 27.16
N GLU A 5 -4.10 13.04 26.82
CA GLU A 5 -4.90 12.28 25.85
C GLU A 5 -4.26 12.32 24.46
N LEU A 6 -3.77 13.48 24.04
CA LEU A 6 -3.04 13.63 22.78
C LEU A 6 -1.80 12.74 22.75
N PHE A 7 -0.99 12.76 23.80
CA PHE A 7 0.22 11.96 23.85
C PHE A 7 -0.04 10.46 24.04
N ALA A 8 -1.15 10.08 24.67
CA ALA A 8 -1.62 8.69 24.70
C ALA A 8 -1.92 8.22 23.27
N PHE A 9 -2.73 8.97 22.53
CA PHE A 9 -3.04 8.68 21.12
C PHE A 9 -1.77 8.64 20.25
N TYR A 10 -0.83 9.58 20.46
CA TYR A 10 0.46 9.56 19.76
C TYR A 10 1.20 8.23 19.94
N ARG A 11 1.28 7.73 21.18
CA ARG A 11 2.02 6.51 21.50
C ARG A 11 1.30 5.24 21.08
N GLU A 12 0.00 5.18 21.30
CA GLU A 12 -0.80 3.95 21.17
C GLU A 12 -1.34 3.75 19.76
N GLU A 13 -1.57 4.84 19.01
CA GLU A 13 -2.22 4.79 17.70
C GLU A 13 -1.30 5.26 16.57
N PHE A 14 -0.70 6.45 16.71
CA PHE A 14 0.12 7.02 15.64
C PHE A 14 1.46 6.28 15.45
N ILE A 15 2.23 6.06 16.51
CA ILE A 15 3.54 5.41 16.41
C ILE A 15 3.43 4.05 15.70
N PRO A 16 2.54 3.12 16.10
CA PRO A 16 2.39 1.85 15.41
C PRO A 16 2.03 2.02 13.92
N ALA A 17 1.04 2.86 13.60
CA ALA A 17 0.62 3.09 12.22
C ALA A 17 1.75 3.65 11.35
N TYR A 18 2.52 4.60 11.87
CA TYR A 18 3.65 5.21 11.17
C TYR A 18 4.82 4.23 11.01
N SER A 19 5.15 3.48 12.06
CA SER A 19 6.21 2.47 12.02
C SER A 19 5.90 1.35 11.02
N ASP A 20 4.67 0.86 10.98
CA ASP A 20 4.24 -0.16 10.02
C ASP A 20 4.36 0.36 8.59
N LEU A 21 3.86 1.56 8.32
CA LEU A 21 3.96 2.19 7.01
C LEU A 21 5.42 2.34 6.55
N VAL A 22 6.26 2.96 7.38
CA VAL A 22 7.68 3.21 7.04
C VAL A 22 8.44 1.90 6.89
N GLY A 23 8.17 0.92 7.76
CA GLY A 23 8.77 -0.41 7.68
C GLY A 23 8.39 -1.13 6.39
N TYR A 24 7.14 -0.98 5.94
CA TYR A 24 6.65 -1.60 4.72
C TYR A 24 7.18 -0.97 3.44
N ILE A 25 7.14 0.36 3.34
CA ILE A 25 7.53 1.07 2.10
C ILE A 25 9.03 1.37 2.04
N GLY A 26 9.74 1.28 3.18
CA GLY A 26 11.18 1.55 3.27
C GLY A 26 11.54 3.04 3.14
N ASP A 27 10.59 3.94 3.32
CA ASP A 27 10.76 5.40 3.17
C ASP A 27 9.89 6.17 4.17
N LYS A 28 10.18 7.47 4.36
CA LYS A 28 9.42 8.39 5.20
C LYS A 28 8.60 9.34 4.33
N PRO A 29 7.27 9.14 4.20
CA PRO A 29 6.48 9.97 3.30
C PRO A 29 6.44 11.41 3.79
N GLN A 30 6.76 12.35 2.89
CA GLN A 30 6.83 13.78 3.19
C GLN A 30 5.54 14.32 3.81
N GLN A 31 4.38 13.84 3.35
CA GLN A 31 3.08 14.27 3.89
C GLN A 31 2.94 13.98 5.40
N MET A 32 3.48 12.86 5.88
CA MET A 32 3.42 12.53 7.31
C MET A 32 4.30 13.48 8.14
N LEU A 33 5.45 13.87 7.58
CA LEU A 33 6.34 14.83 8.21
C LEU A 33 5.71 16.23 8.31
N ILE A 34 5.04 16.67 7.24
CA ILE A 34 4.32 17.96 7.22
C ILE A 34 3.21 17.98 8.26
N GLU A 35 2.42 16.91 8.36
CA GLU A 35 1.35 16.86 9.37
C GLU A 35 1.92 16.78 10.80
N LEU A 36 3.04 16.09 11.02
CA LEU A 36 3.73 16.12 12.31
C LEU A 36 4.28 17.51 12.67
N GLU A 37 4.76 18.26 11.69
CA GLU A 37 5.17 19.65 11.88
C GLU A 37 3.97 20.52 12.29
N ASN A 38 2.79 20.31 11.69
CA ASN A 38 1.55 20.99 12.10
C ASN A 38 1.16 20.62 13.54
N VAL A 39 1.25 19.34 13.91
CA VAL A 39 1.01 18.87 15.29
C VAL A 39 1.95 19.61 16.26
N LEU A 40 3.25 19.64 15.96
CA LEU A 40 4.26 20.29 16.81
C LEU A 40 4.02 21.79 16.92
N SER A 41 3.69 22.46 15.82
CA SER A 41 3.38 23.89 15.78
C SER A 41 2.22 24.23 16.72
N HIS A 42 1.17 23.42 16.73
CA HIS A 42 0.05 23.59 17.66
C HIS A 42 0.43 23.27 19.11
N ILE A 43 1.15 22.17 19.38
CA ILE A 43 1.61 21.82 20.73
C ILE A 43 2.48 22.94 21.32
N SER A 44 3.31 23.59 20.50
CA SER A 44 4.19 24.68 20.97
C SER A 44 3.41 25.84 21.60
N GLN A 45 2.18 26.10 21.15
CA GLN A 45 1.33 27.16 21.70
C GLN A 45 0.86 26.86 23.12
N GLN A 46 0.80 25.59 23.53
CA GLN A 46 0.48 25.21 24.91
C GLN A 46 1.49 25.79 25.90
N PHE A 47 2.75 25.87 25.48
CA PHE A 47 3.87 26.34 26.29
C PHE A 47 4.18 27.83 26.09
N ASN A 48 3.45 28.51 25.21
CA ASN A 48 3.63 29.94 24.97
C ASN A 48 3.04 30.76 26.15
N PRO A 49 3.83 31.58 26.86
CA PRO A 49 3.33 32.40 27.97
C PRO A 49 2.42 33.55 27.51
N GLU A 50 2.50 33.96 26.25
CA GLU A 50 1.72 35.06 25.68
C GLU A 50 0.33 34.63 25.19
N THR A 51 0.05 33.33 25.17
CA THR A 51 -1.22 32.76 24.70
C THR A 51 -2.20 32.56 25.85
N ASP A 52 -3.44 33.01 25.69
CA ASP A 52 -4.50 32.81 26.67
C ASP A 52 -4.93 31.34 26.77
N ALA A 53 -5.54 30.97 27.90
CA ALA A 53 -5.94 29.59 28.19
C ALA A 53 -6.92 29.02 27.15
N GLN A 54 -7.87 29.82 26.64
CA GLN A 54 -8.84 29.34 25.65
C GLN A 54 -8.16 29.03 24.31
N THR A 55 -7.19 29.84 23.91
CA THR A 55 -6.41 29.62 22.69
C THR A 55 -5.48 28.41 22.84
N LYS A 56 -4.93 28.17 24.04
CA LYS A 56 -4.16 26.98 24.37
C LYS A 56 -4.97 25.69 24.16
N ASP A 57 -6.14 25.60 24.77
CA ASP A 57 -7.04 24.45 24.63
C ASP A 57 -7.39 24.17 23.16
N LYS A 58 -7.72 25.24 22.40
CA LYS A 58 -7.99 25.13 20.96
C LYS A 58 -6.81 24.59 20.16
N ASN A 59 -5.57 24.89 20.57
CA ASN A 59 -4.39 24.37 19.89
C ASN A 59 -4.16 22.89 20.21
N VAL A 60 -4.43 22.44 21.45
CA VAL A 60 -4.39 21.00 21.77
C VAL A 60 -5.41 20.22 20.92
N ASP A 61 -6.64 20.73 20.78
CA ASP A 61 -7.65 20.11 19.93
C ASP A 61 -7.22 20.07 18.45
N LYS A 62 -6.59 21.14 17.94
CA LYS A 62 -6.04 21.16 16.56
C LYS A 62 -4.93 20.16 16.39
N ALA A 63 -3.96 20.12 17.31
CA ALA A 63 -2.86 19.17 17.29
C ALA A 63 -3.40 17.73 17.28
N TYR A 64 -4.38 17.42 18.11
CA TYR A 64 -5.05 16.13 18.11
C TYR A 64 -5.69 15.81 16.75
N ASN A 65 -6.44 16.74 16.16
CA ASN A 65 -7.07 16.52 14.86
C ASN A 65 -6.05 16.26 13.73
N HIS A 66 -4.92 16.98 13.73
CA HIS A 66 -3.82 16.70 12.80
C HIS A 66 -3.21 15.32 13.05
N LEU A 67 -3.03 14.93 14.32
CA LEU A 67 -2.49 13.64 14.70
C LEU A 67 -3.41 12.47 14.28
N VAL A 68 -4.72 12.62 14.44
CA VAL A 68 -5.71 11.65 13.98
C VAL A 68 -5.69 11.54 12.45
N ARG A 69 -5.63 12.67 11.75
CA ARG A 69 -5.55 12.68 10.28
C ARG A 69 -4.32 11.95 9.77
N VAL A 70 -3.13 12.27 10.29
CA VAL A 70 -1.89 11.65 9.84
C VAL A 70 -1.86 10.15 10.17
N THR A 71 -2.46 9.74 11.30
CA THR A 71 -2.62 8.31 11.65
C THR A 71 -3.49 7.59 10.61
N LEU A 72 -4.61 8.19 10.21
CA LEU A 72 -5.48 7.64 9.16
C LEU A 72 -4.77 7.60 7.79
N ASP A 73 -4.02 8.65 7.46
CA ASP A 73 -3.24 8.72 6.22
C ASP A 73 -2.16 7.63 6.18
N CYS A 74 -1.58 7.26 7.34
CA CYS A 74 -0.63 6.14 7.41
C CYS A 74 -1.27 4.83 6.93
N TYR A 75 -2.44 4.47 7.47
CA TYR A 75 -3.13 3.25 7.06
C TYR A 75 -3.62 3.30 5.61
N LYS A 76 -4.10 4.46 5.14
CA LYS A 76 -4.52 4.62 3.74
C LYS A 76 -3.37 4.40 2.77
N LEU A 77 -2.21 4.99 3.05
CA LEU A 77 -1.04 4.82 2.20
C LEU A 77 -0.51 3.38 2.24
N LEU A 78 -0.50 2.75 3.42
CA LEU A 78 -0.13 1.35 3.57
C LEU A 78 -1.06 0.43 2.76
N TRP A 79 -2.38 0.67 2.84
CA TRP A 79 -3.36 -0.03 2.02
C TRP A 79 -3.09 0.12 0.52
N VAL A 80 -2.79 1.33 0.03
CA VAL A 80 -2.48 1.55 -1.40
C VAL A 80 -1.29 0.68 -1.84
N ASN A 81 -0.23 0.61 -1.03
CA ASN A 81 0.95 -0.19 -1.36
C ASN A 81 0.65 -1.71 -1.33
N LEU A 82 -0.08 -2.18 -0.32
CA LEU A 82 -0.57 -3.57 -0.24
C LEU A 82 -1.42 -3.92 -1.46
N TYR A 83 -2.37 -3.05 -1.81
CA TYR A 83 -3.26 -3.23 -2.94
C TYR A 83 -2.50 -3.32 -4.26
N GLU A 84 -1.52 -2.45 -4.49
CA GLU A 84 -0.71 -2.50 -5.71
C GLU A 84 0.07 -3.81 -5.83
N GLN A 85 0.62 -4.33 -4.73
CA GLN A 85 1.30 -5.62 -4.74
C GLN A 85 0.32 -6.75 -5.05
N LEU A 86 -0.82 -6.81 -4.34
CA LEU A 86 -1.85 -7.82 -4.57
C LEU A 86 -2.39 -7.79 -6.01
N LYS A 87 -2.61 -6.59 -6.55
CA LYS A 87 -3.09 -6.41 -7.92
C LYS A 87 -2.11 -6.98 -8.96
N ARG A 88 -0.80 -6.82 -8.76
CA ARG A 88 0.22 -7.43 -9.65
C ARG A 88 0.14 -8.96 -9.67
N ILE A 89 -0.20 -9.58 -8.54
CA ILE A 89 -0.41 -11.04 -8.43
C ILE A 89 -1.69 -11.44 -9.15
N GLU A 90 -2.77 -10.68 -8.95
CA GLU A 90 -4.07 -10.92 -9.59
C GLU A 90 -4.00 -10.84 -11.13
N GLU A 91 -3.21 -9.92 -11.66
CA GLU A 91 -3.05 -9.71 -13.11
C GLU A 91 -2.13 -10.74 -13.80
N ASP A 92 -1.24 -11.43 -13.07
CA ASP A 92 -0.36 -12.46 -13.64
C ASP A 92 -0.90 -13.88 -13.40
N ASP A 93 -1.50 -14.47 -14.44
CA ASP A 93 -2.08 -15.81 -14.41
C ASP A 93 -1.12 -16.92 -13.94
N SER A 94 0.16 -16.85 -14.31
CA SER A 94 1.12 -17.87 -13.91
C SER A 94 1.49 -17.74 -12.43
N ILE A 95 1.64 -16.50 -11.96
CA ILE A 95 1.90 -16.23 -10.54
C ILE A 95 0.67 -16.62 -9.70
N ARG A 96 -0.55 -16.29 -10.14
CA ARG A 96 -1.79 -16.68 -9.46
C ARG A 96 -1.93 -18.20 -9.31
N LYS A 97 -1.58 -18.95 -10.35
CA LYS A 97 -1.71 -20.42 -10.36
C LYS A 97 -0.64 -21.15 -9.57
N LEU A 98 0.60 -20.63 -9.58
CA LEU A 98 1.76 -21.38 -9.12
C LEU A 98 2.55 -20.68 -8.01
N GLY A 99 2.36 -19.38 -7.82
CA GLY A 99 3.08 -18.56 -6.85
C GLY A 99 2.40 -18.42 -5.49
N LEU A 100 1.26 -19.08 -5.27
CA LEU A 100 0.47 -18.99 -4.03
C LEU A 100 0.59 -20.26 -3.18
N ASN A 101 0.43 -20.08 -1.87
CA ASN A 101 0.28 -21.17 -0.88
C ASN A 101 -1.19 -21.47 -0.54
N ILE A 102 -2.12 -20.71 -1.13
CA ILE A 102 -3.56 -20.94 -1.12
C ILE A 102 -4.06 -21.20 -2.53
N SER A 103 -5.31 -21.64 -2.67
CA SER A 103 -5.89 -21.81 -4.01
C SER A 103 -6.09 -20.46 -4.69
N GLU A 104 -6.03 -20.45 -6.03
CA GLU A 104 -6.32 -19.26 -6.84
C GLU A 104 -7.71 -18.69 -6.53
N SER A 105 -8.70 -19.57 -6.36
CA SER A 105 -10.07 -19.18 -6.02
C SER A 105 -10.14 -18.47 -4.66
N ASP A 106 -9.46 -19.01 -3.65
CA ASP A 106 -9.43 -18.39 -2.31
C ASP A 106 -8.74 -17.03 -2.34
N PHE A 107 -7.65 -16.91 -3.10
CA PHE A 107 -6.94 -15.64 -3.27
C PHE A 107 -7.83 -14.57 -3.91
N LEU A 108 -8.52 -14.90 -5.00
CA LEU A 108 -9.43 -13.97 -5.69
C LEU A 108 -10.61 -13.57 -4.81
N MET A 109 -11.21 -14.52 -4.08
CA MET A 109 -12.29 -14.26 -3.14
C MET A 109 -11.83 -13.30 -2.03
N LYS A 110 -10.71 -13.61 -1.36
CA LYS A 110 -10.13 -12.78 -0.30
C LYS A 110 -9.73 -11.39 -0.80
N SER A 111 -9.19 -11.30 -2.01
CA SER A 111 -8.86 -10.02 -2.66
C SER A 111 -10.11 -9.16 -2.86
N GLN A 112 -11.22 -9.77 -3.29
CA GLN A 112 -12.49 -9.07 -3.46
C GLN A 112 -13.10 -8.65 -2.12
N GLU A 113 -13.09 -9.51 -1.11
CA GLU A 113 -13.52 -9.17 0.26
C GLU A 113 -12.73 -8.00 0.83
N LEU A 114 -11.42 -7.99 0.63
CA LEU A 114 -10.53 -6.92 1.07
C LEU A 114 -10.86 -5.59 0.39
N ARG A 115 -11.16 -5.59 -0.92
CA ARG A 115 -11.62 -4.40 -1.66
C ARG A 115 -12.93 -3.86 -1.10
N ILE A 116 -13.89 -4.74 -0.79
CA ILE A 116 -15.18 -4.34 -0.20
C ILE A 116 -14.96 -3.70 1.18
N LEU A 117 -14.10 -4.29 2.00
CA LEU A 117 -13.75 -3.76 3.31
C LEU A 117 -13.08 -2.38 3.21
N ALA A 118 -12.15 -2.20 2.26
CA ALA A 118 -11.51 -0.91 2.02
C ALA A 118 -12.50 0.17 1.55
N GLN A 119 -13.48 -0.21 0.72
CA GLN A 119 -14.57 0.69 0.32
C GLN A 119 -15.47 1.05 1.51
N GLU A 120 -15.75 0.11 2.40
CA GLU A 120 -16.48 0.36 3.65
C GLU A 120 -15.74 1.35 4.56
N ALA A 121 -14.43 1.13 4.77
CA ALA A 121 -13.57 2.04 5.52
C ALA A 121 -13.64 3.48 4.96
N ARG A 122 -13.55 3.62 3.63
CA ARG A 122 -13.65 4.92 2.95
C ARG A 122 -15.03 5.55 3.09
N ARG A 123 -16.11 4.78 2.94
CA ARG A 123 -17.47 5.28 3.16
C ARG A 123 -17.65 5.79 4.58
N LYS A 124 -17.15 5.05 5.57
CA LYS A 124 -17.22 5.43 6.98
C LYS A 124 -16.42 6.71 7.27
N GLU A 125 -15.22 6.84 6.69
CA GLU A 125 -14.43 8.06 6.75
C GLU A 125 -15.23 9.25 6.22
N MET A 126 -15.82 9.14 5.01
CA MET A 126 -16.57 10.22 4.37
C MET A 126 -17.77 10.70 5.18
N VAL A 127 -18.53 9.79 5.80
CA VAL A 127 -19.68 10.17 6.63
C VAL A 127 -19.29 10.68 8.02
N SER A 128 -18.05 10.43 8.44
CA SER A 128 -17.54 10.84 9.76
C SER A 128 -16.68 12.10 9.70
N VAL A 129 -16.46 12.68 8.52
CA VAL A 129 -15.72 13.94 8.35
C VAL A 129 -16.36 15.05 9.18
N GLY A 130 -15.57 15.66 10.07
CA GLY A 130 -16.03 16.73 10.96
C GLY A 130 -16.86 16.27 12.16
N LEU A 131 -17.13 14.97 12.30
CA LEU A 131 -17.91 14.39 13.40
C LEU A 131 -17.08 13.44 14.27
N ASN A 132 -16.48 12.40 13.67
CA ASN A 132 -15.67 11.42 14.38
C ASN A 132 -14.61 10.78 13.46
N PRO A 133 -13.45 11.45 13.25
CA PRO A 133 -12.41 10.93 12.37
C PRO A 133 -11.86 9.56 12.79
N LEU A 134 -11.94 9.21 14.08
CA LEU A 134 -11.51 7.92 14.61
C LEU A 134 -12.39 6.76 14.14
N ALA A 135 -13.64 7.02 13.76
CA ALA A 135 -14.63 5.99 13.45
C ALA A 135 -14.20 5.05 12.30
N SER A 136 -13.31 5.52 11.43
CA SER A 136 -12.78 4.77 10.29
C SER A 136 -11.44 4.08 10.55
N ILE A 137 -10.71 4.44 11.62
CA ILE A 137 -9.37 3.89 11.90
C ILE A 137 -9.42 2.38 12.08
N ASP A 138 -10.36 1.86 12.86
CA ASP A 138 -10.46 0.41 13.11
C ASP A 138 -10.75 -0.38 11.83
N LEU A 139 -11.54 0.18 10.91
CA LEU A 139 -11.77 -0.45 9.61
C LEU A 139 -10.50 -0.47 8.77
N TYR A 140 -9.74 0.63 8.76
CA TYR A 140 -8.46 0.67 8.04
C TYR A 140 -7.40 -0.24 8.65
N LYS A 141 -7.34 -0.38 9.99
CA LYS A 141 -6.53 -1.40 10.68
C LYS A 141 -6.88 -2.80 10.20
N GLU A 142 -8.18 -3.11 10.12
CA GLU A 142 -8.65 -4.41 9.65
C GLU A 142 -8.32 -4.65 8.17
N VAL A 143 -8.41 -3.62 7.32
CA VAL A 143 -7.97 -3.68 5.91
C VAL A 143 -6.49 -4.04 5.83
N VAL A 144 -5.65 -3.33 6.58
CA VAL A 144 -4.20 -3.59 6.58
C VAL A 144 -3.89 -4.99 7.10
N ARG A 145 -4.52 -5.39 8.21
CA ARG A 145 -4.36 -6.73 8.81
C ARG A 145 -4.69 -7.85 7.80
N LYS A 146 -5.85 -7.78 7.16
CA LYS A 146 -6.26 -8.74 6.12
C LYS A 146 -5.39 -8.65 4.86
N GLY A 147 -4.88 -7.46 4.54
CA GLY A 147 -3.90 -7.26 3.48
C GLY A 147 -2.62 -8.04 3.73
N TYR A 148 -2.04 -7.94 4.92
CA TYR A 148 -0.86 -8.71 5.33
C TYR A 148 -1.14 -10.23 5.28
N GLU A 149 -2.25 -10.70 5.84
CA GLU A 149 -2.61 -12.12 5.78
C GLU A 149 -2.65 -12.66 4.35
N LEU A 150 -3.11 -11.84 3.40
CA LEU A 150 -3.16 -12.23 1.99
C LEU A 150 -1.79 -12.16 1.33
N ILE A 151 -0.96 -11.17 1.67
CA ILE A 151 0.44 -11.09 1.22
C ILE A 151 1.24 -12.30 1.71
N ASP A 152 1.05 -12.74 2.95
CA ASP A 152 1.75 -13.89 3.53
C ASP A 152 1.42 -15.22 2.84
N SER A 153 0.31 -15.26 2.07
CA SER A 153 -0.03 -16.42 1.25
C SER A 153 0.79 -16.50 -0.05
N ILE A 154 1.58 -15.48 -0.37
CA ILE A 154 2.42 -15.40 -1.57
C ILE A 154 3.78 -16.05 -1.30
N ASP A 155 4.20 -16.94 -2.20
CA ASP A 155 5.51 -17.57 -2.17
C ASP A 155 6.48 -16.87 -3.12
N GLU A 156 7.29 -15.97 -2.57
CA GLU A 156 8.30 -15.20 -3.32
C GLU A 156 9.35 -16.09 -4.02
N ASN A 157 9.63 -17.30 -3.51
CA ASN A 157 10.57 -18.21 -4.17
C ASN A 157 9.93 -18.80 -5.42
N LYS A 158 8.68 -19.27 -5.32
CA LYS A 158 7.92 -19.74 -6.50
C LYS A 158 7.76 -18.63 -7.54
N ILE A 159 7.50 -17.39 -7.12
CA ILE A 159 7.42 -16.24 -8.04
C ILE A 159 8.74 -16.03 -8.79
N LYS A 160 9.88 -16.08 -8.09
CA LYS A 160 11.20 -15.93 -8.71
C LYS A 160 11.47 -17.03 -9.74
N GLU A 161 11.13 -18.27 -9.41
CA GLU A 161 11.26 -19.41 -10.33
C GLU A 161 10.37 -19.26 -11.56
N ILE A 162 9.10 -18.89 -11.39
CA ILE A 162 8.15 -18.63 -12.50
C ILE A 162 8.68 -17.53 -13.41
N LYS A 163 9.18 -16.41 -12.84
CA LYS A 163 9.75 -15.31 -13.62
C LYS A 163 11.01 -15.74 -14.39
N SER A 164 11.88 -16.54 -13.77
CA SER A 164 13.07 -17.10 -14.42
C SER A 164 12.69 -18.01 -15.59
N LEU A 165 11.73 -18.92 -15.39
CA LEU A 165 11.22 -19.81 -16.42
C LEU A 165 10.59 -19.05 -17.59
N LYS A 166 9.74 -18.05 -17.32
CA LYS A 166 9.16 -17.18 -18.35
C LYS A 166 10.26 -16.47 -19.16
N GLY A 167 11.26 -15.92 -18.48
CA GLY A 167 12.41 -15.27 -19.14
C GLY A 167 13.21 -16.22 -20.02
N PHE A 168 13.44 -17.46 -19.55
CA PHE A 168 14.13 -18.49 -20.31
C PHE A 168 13.34 -18.91 -21.56
N ILE A 169 12.04 -19.16 -21.43
CA ILE A 169 11.16 -19.54 -22.55
C ILE A 169 11.12 -18.42 -23.59
N SER A 170 10.88 -17.17 -23.15
CA SER A 170 10.85 -16.01 -24.05
C SER A 170 12.17 -15.81 -24.81
N SER A 171 13.32 -15.99 -24.14
CA SER A 171 14.63 -15.92 -24.79
C SER A 171 14.82 -17.02 -25.84
N LYS A 172 14.38 -18.24 -25.52
CA LYS A 172 14.46 -19.38 -26.44
C LYS A 172 13.57 -19.17 -27.67
N GLU A 173 12.35 -18.66 -27.49
CA GLU A 173 11.44 -18.33 -28.59
C GLU A 173 12.02 -17.25 -29.49
N PHE A 174 12.61 -16.20 -28.91
CA PHE A 174 13.29 -15.15 -29.66
C PHE A 174 14.44 -15.68 -30.51
N ILE A 175 15.32 -16.51 -29.93
CA ILE A 175 16.43 -17.14 -30.67
C ILE A 175 15.90 -18.04 -31.78
N THR A 176 14.87 -18.84 -31.50
CA THR A 176 14.27 -19.74 -32.49
C THR A 176 13.67 -18.94 -33.66
N GLY A 177 12.96 -17.85 -33.37
CA GLY A 177 12.41 -16.95 -34.38
C GLY A 177 13.50 -16.29 -35.23
N MET A 178 14.61 -15.86 -34.62
CA MET A 178 15.76 -15.31 -35.33
C MET A 178 16.37 -16.34 -36.28
N VAL A 179 16.59 -17.57 -35.82
CA VAL A 179 17.13 -18.66 -36.64
C VAL A 179 16.21 -18.97 -37.82
N ILE A 180 14.91 -19.13 -37.59
CA ILE A 180 13.92 -19.36 -38.65
C ILE A 180 13.93 -18.20 -39.66
N GLY A 181 13.98 -16.96 -39.19
CA GLY A 181 14.03 -15.77 -40.04
C GLY A 181 15.27 -15.72 -40.93
N VAL A 182 16.44 -16.05 -40.39
CA VAL A 182 17.69 -16.14 -41.17
C VAL A 182 17.59 -17.21 -42.26
N PHE A 183 17.12 -18.41 -41.93
CA PHE A 183 16.96 -19.49 -42.91
C PHE A 183 15.93 -19.12 -43.99
N ALA A 184 14.79 -18.55 -43.61
CA ALA A 184 13.77 -18.10 -44.56
C ALA A 184 14.32 -17.02 -45.52
N GLY A 185 15.10 -16.07 -44.99
CA GLY A 185 15.76 -15.03 -45.79
C GLY A 185 16.78 -15.59 -46.77
N LEU A 186 17.62 -16.55 -46.34
CA LEU A 186 18.58 -17.22 -47.21
C LEU A 186 17.90 -18.01 -48.34
N ILE A 187 16.83 -18.75 -48.02
CA ILE A 187 16.06 -19.51 -49.01
C ILE A 187 15.40 -18.56 -50.01
N SER A 188 14.76 -17.49 -49.54
CA SER A 188 14.11 -16.51 -50.40
C SER A 188 15.12 -15.80 -51.32
N GLY A 189 16.27 -15.40 -50.77
CA GLY A 189 17.34 -14.76 -51.55
C GLY A 189 17.94 -15.71 -52.59
N TYR A 190 18.11 -16.99 -52.25
CA TYR A 190 18.54 -18.01 -53.20
C TYR A 190 17.52 -18.18 -54.33
N ILE A 191 16.22 -18.34 -54.02
CA ILE A 191 15.17 -18.48 -55.05
C ILE A 191 15.12 -17.27 -55.99
N LEU A 192 15.19 -16.05 -55.43
CA LEU A 192 15.21 -14.81 -56.22
C LEU A 192 16.43 -14.69 -57.14
N SER A 193 17.53 -15.40 -56.85
CA SER A 193 18.72 -15.38 -57.73
C SER A 193 18.58 -16.23 -59.00
N PHE A 194 17.52 -17.05 -59.12
CA PHE A 194 17.24 -17.88 -60.29
C PHE A 194 16.06 -17.39 -61.14
N VAL A 195 15.43 -16.28 -60.76
CA VAL A 195 14.33 -15.62 -61.49
C VAL A 195 14.85 -14.31 -62.06
#